data_AF-A0A2S2PLV8-F1
#
_entry.id   AF-A0A2S2PLV8-F1
#
_cell.length_a   1.000
_cell.length_b   1.000
_cell.length_c   1.000
_cell.angle_alpha   90.00
_cell.angle_beta   90.00
_cell.angle_gamma   90.00
#
_symmetry.space_group_name_H-M   'P 1'
#
loop_
_entity.id
_entity.type
_entity.pdbx_description
1 polymer ?
#
loop_
_entity_poly.entity_id
_entity_poly.type
_entity_poly.pdbx_seq_one_letter_code
_entity_poly.pdbx_strand_id
1 'polypeptide(L)'
;MFLFFQALLVRERILGPTHPDTSYYVRYRGAVYADAGKFTRCISLWNHALDIQRGSLESCHQMTVSSFFSFAELFSFMSDACATNENNGYRQVPALLTFEDIIQVLIKAVNELCEPKVLPSSLDLSPRLLLISLDLFNMALKLIRNDEHSHLTHRLLYRLNKCKVVGHLGQTALHLASARKTALATSRHPQSISPEDASMLLRALLKIGADPNARDDEGNTPLHLVSPKDMTTIKLLLGGGAHYDVVNMAGRTFCDMRKATPHNPLCHTSLACHAARAIRKNRIPFEGNIPVTLYEFVEKH
;
A
#
# COMPACT_ATOMS: atom_id res chain seq x y z
N MET A 1 27.09 -23.23 -17.55
CA MET A 1 25.81 -22.81 -16.93
C MET A 1 25.27 -23.82 -15.91
N PHE A 2 25.53 -25.13 -16.06
CA PHE A 2 25.05 -26.19 -15.16
C PHE A 2 25.65 -26.23 -13.74
N LEU A 3 26.93 -25.89 -13.57
CA LEU A 3 27.62 -26.02 -12.27
C LEU A 3 27.02 -25.15 -11.15
N PHE A 4 26.55 -23.94 -11.48
CA PHE A 4 26.06 -22.97 -10.49
C PHE A 4 24.67 -23.31 -9.94
N PHE A 5 23.80 -23.93 -10.73
CA PHE A 5 22.50 -24.41 -10.25
C PHE A 5 22.67 -25.65 -9.36
N GLN A 6 23.65 -26.51 -9.66
CA GLN A 6 23.99 -27.63 -8.78
C GLN A 6 24.49 -27.14 -7.41
N ALA A 7 25.29 -26.08 -7.36
CA ALA A 7 25.74 -25.50 -6.09
C ALA A 7 24.58 -24.95 -5.23
N LEU A 8 23.54 -24.36 -5.84
CA LEU A 8 22.35 -23.91 -5.11
C LEU A 8 21.55 -25.10 -4.56
N LEU A 9 21.33 -26.13 -5.36
CA LEU A 9 20.63 -27.35 -4.94
C LEU A 9 21.38 -28.11 -3.83
N VAL A 10 22.71 -28.18 -3.91
CA VAL A 10 23.52 -28.79 -2.86
C VAL A 10 23.42 -27.98 -1.57
N ARG A 11 23.49 -26.65 -1.65
CA ARG A 11 23.36 -25.77 -0.48
C ARG A 11 21.99 -25.91 0.18
N GLU A 12 20.92 -25.95 -0.61
CA GLU A 12 19.55 -26.17 -0.10
C GLU A 12 19.41 -27.52 0.60
N ARG A 13 20.03 -28.59 0.07
CA ARG A 13 20.04 -29.91 0.73
C ARG A 13 20.83 -29.94 2.03
N ILE A 14 21.95 -29.20 2.11
CA ILE A 14 22.83 -29.20 3.28
C ILE A 14 22.28 -28.29 4.40
N LEU A 15 21.94 -27.05 4.06
CA LEU A 15 21.53 -26.04 5.04
C LEU A 15 20.02 -26.10 5.35
N GLY A 16 19.23 -26.69 4.44
CA GLY A 16 17.79 -26.74 4.55
C GLY A 16 17.09 -25.43 4.15
N PRO A 17 15.75 -25.47 4.02
CA PRO A 17 14.94 -24.35 3.55
C PRO A 17 14.79 -23.20 4.56
N THR A 18 14.94 -23.49 5.85
CA THR A 18 14.82 -22.50 6.95
C THR A 18 16.07 -21.63 7.11
N HIS A 19 17.22 -22.07 6.59
CA HIS A 19 18.49 -21.38 6.81
C HIS A 19 18.60 -20.11 5.97
N PRO A 20 19.06 -18.97 6.56
CA PRO A 20 19.07 -17.69 5.88
C PRO A 20 19.88 -17.68 4.58
N ASP A 21 21.06 -18.31 4.60
CA ASP A 21 21.95 -18.41 3.45
C ASP A 21 21.31 -19.10 2.24
N THR A 22 20.43 -20.09 2.45
CA THR A 22 19.76 -20.81 1.36
C THR A 22 19.00 -19.82 0.48
N SER A 23 18.16 -18.99 1.09
CA SER A 23 17.40 -17.98 0.36
C SER A 23 18.27 -16.81 -0.13
N TYR A 24 19.30 -16.42 0.63
CA TYR A 24 20.20 -15.32 0.28
C TYR A 24 20.95 -15.59 -1.02
N TYR A 25 21.57 -16.76 -1.18
CA TYR A 25 22.36 -17.06 -2.39
C TYR A 25 21.49 -17.24 -3.63
N VAL A 26 20.26 -17.76 -3.48
CA VAL A 26 19.28 -17.82 -4.58
C VAL A 26 18.90 -16.41 -5.01
N ARG A 27 18.62 -15.51 -4.05
CA ARG A 27 18.32 -14.09 -4.33
C ARG A 27 19.50 -13.36 -4.95
N TYR A 28 20.70 -13.54 -4.42
CA TYR A 28 21.92 -12.96 -4.97
C TYR A 28 22.13 -13.38 -6.44
N ARG A 29 21.90 -14.65 -6.75
CA ARG A 29 22.00 -15.13 -8.13
C ARG A 29 20.95 -14.49 -9.04
N GLY A 30 19.73 -14.29 -8.54
CA GLY A 30 18.70 -13.53 -9.26
C GLY A 30 19.14 -12.09 -9.54
N ALA A 31 19.73 -11.40 -8.56
CA ALA A 31 20.25 -10.04 -8.74
C ALA A 31 21.30 -9.97 -9.86
N VAL A 32 22.25 -10.92 -9.89
CA VAL A 32 23.24 -11.02 -10.98
C VAL A 32 22.58 -11.21 -12.36
N TYR A 33 21.44 -11.90 -12.44
CA TYR A 33 20.67 -11.97 -13.69
C TYR A 33 19.99 -10.65 -14.03
N ALA A 34 19.47 -9.92 -13.04
CA ALA A 34 18.88 -8.60 -13.26
C ALA A 34 19.93 -7.59 -13.77
N ASP A 35 21.13 -7.58 -13.20
CA ASP A 35 22.26 -6.73 -13.66
C ASP A 35 22.66 -7.05 -15.11
N ALA A 36 22.47 -8.31 -15.53
CA ALA A 36 22.69 -8.76 -16.90
C ALA A 36 21.46 -8.54 -17.83
N GLY A 37 20.42 -7.84 -17.37
CA GLY A 37 19.18 -7.56 -18.11
C GLY A 37 18.22 -8.76 -18.25
N LYS A 38 18.49 -9.88 -17.57
CA LYS A 38 17.70 -11.12 -17.64
C LYS A 38 16.65 -11.17 -16.51
N PHE A 39 15.71 -10.23 -16.53
CA PHE A 39 14.73 -10.06 -15.45
C PHE A 39 13.81 -11.27 -15.21
N THR A 40 13.35 -11.95 -16.27
CA THR A 40 12.50 -13.16 -16.14
C THR A 40 13.17 -14.25 -15.30
N ARG A 41 14.49 -14.45 -15.46
CA ARG A 41 15.25 -15.42 -14.65
C ARG A 41 15.42 -14.95 -13.21
N CYS A 42 15.59 -13.65 -13.00
CA CYS A 42 15.63 -13.06 -11.66
C CYS A 42 14.31 -13.32 -10.92
N ILE A 43 13.19 -12.94 -11.54
CA ILE A 43 11.83 -13.09 -10.98
C ILE A 43 11.54 -14.55 -10.66
N SER A 44 11.88 -15.49 -11.55
CA SER A 44 11.71 -16.93 -11.32
C SER A 44 12.50 -17.42 -10.10
N LEU A 45 13.79 -17.07 -9.99
CA LEU A 45 14.63 -17.47 -8.86
C LEU A 45 14.18 -16.84 -7.54
N TRP A 46 13.81 -15.57 -7.56
CA TRP A 46 13.31 -14.89 -6.37
C TRP A 46 11.96 -15.44 -5.93
N ASN A 47 11.10 -15.85 -6.86
CA ASN A 47 9.82 -16.48 -6.52
C ASN A 47 10.05 -17.82 -5.83
N HIS A 48 10.99 -18.63 -6.33
CA HIS A 48 11.39 -19.87 -5.67
C HIS A 48 11.92 -19.63 -4.25
N ALA A 49 12.81 -18.66 -4.06
CA ALA A 49 13.31 -18.29 -2.74
C ALA A 49 12.19 -17.82 -1.79
N LEU A 50 11.24 -17.04 -2.31
CA LEU A 50 10.09 -16.56 -1.55
C LEU A 50 9.14 -17.69 -1.15
N ASP A 51 8.92 -18.68 -2.03
CA ASP A 51 8.07 -19.84 -1.74
C ASP A 51 8.68 -20.73 -0.66
N ILE A 52 10.01 -20.92 -0.69
CA ILE A 52 10.76 -21.60 0.39
C ILE A 52 10.57 -20.85 1.71
N GLN A 53 10.81 -19.54 1.72
CA GLN A 53 10.68 -18.71 2.93
C GLN A 53 9.27 -18.78 3.52
N ARG A 54 8.23 -18.62 2.69
CA ARG A 54 6.83 -18.69 3.13
C ARG A 54 6.39 -20.08 3.54
N GLY A 55 7.03 -21.13 3.03
CA GLY A 55 6.79 -22.51 3.43
C GLY A 55 7.38 -22.86 4.80
N SER A 56 8.48 -22.21 5.19
CA SER A 56 9.31 -22.63 6.32
C SER A 56 9.41 -21.61 7.47
N LEU A 57 9.08 -20.34 7.25
CA LEU A 57 9.19 -19.26 8.24
C LEU A 57 7.82 -18.82 8.77
N GLU A 58 7.83 -18.13 9.92
CA GLU A 58 6.65 -17.46 10.50
C GLU A 58 6.12 -16.35 9.58
N SER A 59 4.85 -15.98 9.79
CA SER A 59 4.20 -14.93 9.01
C SER A 59 4.84 -13.57 9.24
N CYS A 60 5.02 -12.80 8.15
CA CYS A 60 5.67 -11.49 8.17
C CYS A 60 7.11 -11.50 8.71
N HIS A 61 7.81 -12.64 8.65
CA HIS A 61 9.21 -12.72 9.05
C HIS A 61 10.11 -11.73 8.26
N GLN A 62 11.14 -11.17 8.91
CA GLN A 62 12.02 -10.14 8.35
C GLN A 62 12.61 -10.51 6.98
N MET A 63 12.97 -11.78 6.80
CA MET A 63 13.50 -12.28 5.52
C MET A 63 12.47 -12.25 4.40
N THR A 64 11.23 -12.65 4.71
CA THR A 64 10.11 -12.66 3.76
C THR A 64 9.75 -11.23 3.35
N VAL A 65 9.65 -10.30 4.31
CA VAL A 65 9.40 -8.88 4.05
C VAL A 65 10.53 -8.24 3.24
N SER A 66 11.78 -8.59 3.52
CA SER A 66 12.94 -8.16 2.70
C SER A 66 12.88 -8.69 1.27
N SER A 67 12.38 -9.91 1.05
CA SER A 67 12.20 -10.46 -0.30
C SER A 67 11.13 -9.71 -1.07
N PHE A 68 9.97 -9.44 -0.45
CA PHE A 68 8.91 -8.61 -1.07
C PHE A 68 9.42 -7.21 -1.41
N PHE A 69 10.21 -6.60 -0.53
CA PHE A 69 10.82 -5.30 -0.76
C PHE A 69 11.71 -5.29 -2.01
N SER A 70 12.60 -6.28 -2.15
CA SER A 70 13.45 -6.37 -3.34
C SER A 70 12.65 -6.57 -4.63
N PHE A 71 11.54 -7.30 -4.59
CA PHE A 71 10.63 -7.39 -5.74
C PHE A 71 10.05 -6.03 -6.12
N ALA A 72 9.58 -5.26 -5.15
CA ALA A 72 9.05 -3.92 -5.40
C ALA A 72 10.13 -2.98 -5.98
N GLU A 73 11.37 -3.03 -5.49
CA GLU A 73 12.50 -2.27 -6.08
C GLU A 73 12.78 -2.69 -7.53
N LEU A 74 12.82 -4.01 -7.80
CA LEU A 74 13.06 -4.53 -9.14
C LEU A 74 11.95 -4.11 -10.11
N PHE A 75 10.69 -4.23 -9.71
CA PHE A 75 9.55 -3.86 -10.54
C PHE A 75 9.49 -2.34 -10.79
N SER A 76 9.80 -1.52 -9.79
CA SER A 76 9.94 -0.07 -10.00
C SER A 76 11.03 0.22 -11.03
N PHE A 77 12.20 -0.40 -10.90
CA PHE A 77 13.30 -0.22 -11.85
C PHE A 77 12.92 -0.66 -13.27
N MET A 78 12.26 -1.80 -13.42
CA MET A 78 11.76 -2.27 -14.72
C MET A 78 10.70 -1.34 -15.32
N SER A 79 9.84 -0.74 -14.50
CA SER A 79 8.84 0.24 -14.93
C SER A 79 9.51 1.52 -15.46
N ASP A 80 10.54 2.03 -14.78
CA ASP A 80 11.25 3.26 -15.17
C ASP A 80 12.14 3.05 -16.40
N ALA A 81 12.79 1.89 -16.51
CA ALA A 81 13.56 1.51 -17.69
C ALA A 81 12.66 1.41 -18.94
N CYS A 82 11.38 1.05 -18.78
CA CYS A 82 10.42 1.05 -19.87
C CYS A 82 10.12 2.47 -20.38
N ALA A 83 9.95 3.44 -19.47
CA ALA A 83 9.63 4.83 -19.81
C ALA A 83 10.78 5.58 -20.51
N THR A 84 12.03 5.24 -20.22
CA THR A 84 13.22 5.90 -20.80
C THR A 84 13.59 5.41 -22.20
N ASN A 85 13.10 4.23 -22.60
CA ASN A 85 13.39 3.62 -23.90
C ASN A 85 12.67 4.28 -25.09
N GLU A 86 11.72 5.20 -24.87
CA GLU A 86 11.07 5.93 -25.96
C GLU A 86 12.00 6.99 -26.59
N ASN A 87 13.08 7.42 -25.90
CA ASN A 87 13.86 8.59 -26.32
C ASN A 87 15.35 8.34 -26.68
N ASN A 88 15.93 7.15 -26.45
CA ASN A 88 17.34 6.92 -26.75
C ASN A 88 17.59 5.55 -27.42
N GLY A 89 18.00 5.59 -28.69
CA GLY A 89 18.22 4.44 -29.57
C GLY A 89 19.42 3.53 -29.22
N TYR A 90 19.77 3.33 -27.95
CA TYR A 90 20.83 2.39 -27.57
C TYR A 90 20.38 1.40 -26.48
N ARG A 91 20.45 0.12 -26.88
CA ARG A 91 20.31 -1.14 -26.11
C ARG A 91 18.90 -1.44 -25.60
N GLN A 92 18.16 -2.15 -26.47
CA GLN A 92 16.98 -2.94 -26.12
C GLN A 92 17.22 -3.73 -24.82
N VAL A 93 16.43 -3.43 -23.78
CA VAL A 93 16.18 -4.35 -22.68
C VAL A 93 14.73 -4.81 -22.79
N PRO A 94 14.41 -5.83 -23.59
CA PRO A 94 13.04 -6.29 -23.74
C PRO A 94 12.77 -7.37 -22.70
N ALA A 95 12.43 -6.93 -21.49
CA ALA A 95 11.46 -7.66 -20.69
C ALA A 95 10.52 -6.62 -20.08
N LEU A 96 9.46 -6.33 -20.81
CA LEU A 96 8.34 -5.54 -20.33
C LEU A 96 7.84 -6.19 -19.04
N LEU A 97 7.86 -5.44 -17.95
CA LEU A 97 7.20 -5.85 -16.71
C LEU A 97 5.74 -6.20 -17.03
N THR A 98 5.33 -7.43 -16.75
CA THR A 98 3.96 -7.87 -17.04
C THR A 98 3.09 -7.76 -15.80
N PHE A 99 1.78 -7.63 -16.01
CA PHE A 99 0.81 -7.71 -14.91
C PHE A 99 0.95 -9.02 -14.12
N GLU A 100 1.26 -10.12 -14.82
CA GLU A 100 1.40 -11.45 -14.24
C GLU A 100 2.55 -11.55 -13.25
N ASP A 101 3.68 -10.89 -13.54
CA ASP A 101 4.84 -10.84 -12.65
C ASP A 101 4.51 -10.16 -11.32
N ILE A 102 3.76 -9.04 -11.38
CA ILE A 102 3.37 -8.28 -10.19
C ILE A 102 2.28 -9.00 -9.42
N ILE A 103 1.24 -9.49 -10.10
CA ILE A 103 0.07 -10.09 -9.45
C ILE A 103 0.46 -11.35 -8.67
N GLN A 104 1.39 -12.16 -9.19
CA GLN A 104 1.89 -13.34 -8.49
C GLN A 104 2.55 -12.97 -7.15
N VAL A 105 3.41 -11.96 -7.12
CA VAL A 105 4.06 -11.51 -5.88
C VAL A 105 3.04 -10.83 -4.94
N LEU A 106 2.13 -10.04 -5.50
CA LEU A 106 1.08 -9.33 -4.75
C LEU A 106 0.12 -10.30 -4.06
N ILE A 107 -0.30 -11.39 -4.73
CA ILE A 107 -1.11 -12.46 -4.12
C ILE A 107 -0.38 -13.05 -2.90
N LYS A 108 0.92 -13.34 -3.04
CA LYS A 108 1.74 -13.87 -1.95
C LYS A 108 1.81 -12.89 -0.78
N ALA A 109 1.98 -11.60 -1.04
CA ALA A 109 2.03 -10.54 -0.02
C ALA A 109 0.69 -10.37 0.71
N VAL A 110 -0.43 -10.35 -0.01
CA VAL A 110 -1.77 -10.22 0.60
C VAL A 110 -2.11 -11.45 1.45
N ASN A 111 -1.78 -12.66 0.98
CA ASN A 111 -1.98 -13.88 1.77
C ASN A 111 -1.13 -13.86 3.06
N GLU A 112 0.10 -13.35 3.00
CA GLU A 112 0.97 -13.21 4.18
C GLU A 112 0.38 -12.29 5.25
N LEU A 113 -0.34 -11.23 4.82
CA LEU A 113 -1.00 -10.26 5.70
C LEU A 113 -2.35 -10.77 6.24
N CYS A 114 -3.13 -11.47 5.41
CA CYS A 114 -4.50 -11.85 5.73
C CYS A 114 -4.65 -13.24 6.35
N GLU A 115 -3.71 -14.15 6.09
CA GLU A 115 -3.73 -15.54 6.57
C GLU A 115 -2.45 -15.82 7.36
N PRO A 116 -2.28 -15.21 8.55
CA PRO A 116 -1.10 -15.45 9.37
C PRO A 116 -1.09 -16.90 9.84
N LYS A 117 -0.04 -17.65 9.47
CA LYS A 117 0.14 -19.07 9.78
C LYS A 117 0.49 -19.30 11.25
N VAL A 118 1.31 -18.42 11.79
CA VAL A 118 1.77 -18.42 13.19
C VAL A 118 1.88 -16.96 13.61
N LEU A 119 1.37 -16.62 14.80
CA LEU A 119 1.48 -15.27 15.34
C LEU A 119 2.98 -14.93 15.50
N PRO A 120 3.46 -13.80 14.98
CA PRO A 120 4.88 -13.48 15.03
C PRO A 120 5.38 -13.44 16.47
N SER A 121 6.45 -14.19 16.76
CA SER A 121 7.14 -14.17 18.05
C SER A 121 8.00 -12.91 18.26
N SER A 122 8.16 -12.11 17.20
CA SER A 122 9.10 -10.99 17.08
C SER A 122 8.40 -9.69 16.65
N LEU A 123 9.20 -8.67 16.31
CA LEU A 123 8.76 -7.35 15.84
C LEU A 123 7.70 -7.47 14.72
N ASP A 124 6.53 -6.85 14.92
CA ASP A 124 5.46 -6.85 13.91
C ASP A 124 5.89 -6.04 12.67
N LEU A 125 6.16 -6.74 11.57
CA LEU A 125 6.52 -6.17 10.28
C LEU A 125 5.34 -6.08 9.31
N SER A 126 4.12 -6.38 9.77
CA SER A 126 2.89 -6.20 8.97
C SER A 126 2.72 -4.76 8.45
N PRO A 127 3.07 -3.68 9.19
CA PRO A 127 2.96 -2.32 8.67
C PRO A 127 3.87 -2.07 7.46
N ARG A 128 5.08 -2.65 7.49
CA ARG A 128 6.06 -2.53 6.40
C ARG A 128 5.61 -3.33 5.18
N LEU A 129 5.10 -4.54 5.39
CA LEU A 129 4.56 -5.35 4.31
C LEU A 129 3.30 -4.72 3.69
N LEU A 130 2.45 -4.07 4.49
CA LEU A 130 1.32 -3.29 4.00
C LEU A 130 1.78 -2.19 3.04
N LEU A 131 2.80 -1.40 3.38
CA LEU A 131 3.35 -0.38 2.48
C LEU A 131 3.84 -0.97 1.16
N ILE A 132 4.64 -2.03 1.22
CA ILE A 132 5.15 -2.73 0.03
C ILE A 132 3.98 -3.26 -0.82
N SER A 133 2.93 -3.80 -0.19
CA SER A 133 1.76 -4.31 -0.88
C SER A 133 1.01 -3.19 -1.63
N LEU A 134 0.89 -1.99 -1.04
CA LEU A 134 0.26 -0.82 -1.68
C LEU A 134 1.08 -0.32 -2.88
N ASP A 135 2.41 -0.38 -2.81
CA ASP A 135 3.27 -0.07 -3.96
C ASP A 135 3.09 -1.08 -5.09
N LEU A 136 3.02 -2.37 -4.78
CA LEU A 136 2.71 -3.42 -5.75
C LEU A 136 1.31 -3.23 -6.35
N PHE A 137 0.31 -2.81 -5.55
CA PHE A 137 -1.02 -2.44 -6.07
C PHE A 137 -0.94 -1.26 -7.03
N ASN A 138 -0.19 -0.21 -6.71
CA ASN A 138 0.01 0.94 -7.60
C ASN A 138 0.57 0.49 -8.95
N MET A 139 1.61 -0.35 -8.95
CA MET A 139 2.20 -0.86 -10.19
C MET A 139 1.22 -1.79 -10.95
N ALA A 140 0.50 -2.67 -10.26
CA ALA A 140 -0.49 -3.55 -10.86
C ALA A 140 -1.62 -2.77 -11.54
N LEU A 141 -2.12 -1.70 -10.90
CA LEU A 141 -3.16 -0.84 -11.44
C LEU A 141 -2.75 -0.17 -12.76
N LYS A 142 -1.47 0.20 -12.91
CA LYS A 142 -0.93 0.77 -14.17
C LYS A 142 -0.90 -0.24 -15.32
N LEU A 143 -0.80 -1.53 -15.01
CA LEU A 143 -0.67 -2.60 -16.00
C LEU A 143 -2.00 -3.31 -16.30
N ILE A 144 -3.13 -2.79 -15.79
CA ILE A 144 -4.46 -3.32 -16.13
C ILE A 144 -4.74 -3.06 -17.62
N ARG A 145 -4.97 -4.13 -18.37
CA ARG A 145 -5.34 -4.10 -19.80
C ARG A 145 -6.74 -4.65 -20.05
N ASN A 146 -7.18 -5.59 -19.23
CA ASN A 146 -8.42 -6.35 -19.39
C ASN A 146 -9.28 -6.28 -18.11
N ASP A 147 -10.57 -6.56 -18.25
CA ASP A 147 -11.52 -6.61 -17.13
C ASP A 147 -11.15 -7.69 -16.10
N GLU A 148 -10.53 -8.79 -16.54
CA GLU A 148 -10.03 -9.84 -15.64
C GLU A 148 -8.93 -9.30 -14.71
N HIS A 149 -7.96 -8.57 -15.24
CA HIS A 149 -6.89 -7.95 -14.43
C HIS A 149 -7.51 -6.98 -13.41
N SER A 150 -8.45 -6.16 -13.85
CA SER A 150 -9.19 -5.24 -12.98
C SER A 150 -9.91 -6.00 -11.87
N HIS A 151 -10.66 -7.06 -12.20
CA HIS A 151 -11.40 -7.84 -11.22
C HIS A 151 -10.49 -8.50 -10.19
N LEU A 152 -9.38 -9.12 -10.63
CA LEU A 152 -8.40 -9.76 -9.75
C LEU A 152 -7.76 -8.73 -8.80
N THR A 153 -7.30 -7.58 -9.31
CA THR A 153 -6.71 -6.53 -8.48
C THR A 153 -7.70 -5.98 -7.46
N HIS A 154 -8.94 -5.68 -7.86
CA HIS A 154 -9.97 -5.20 -6.92
C HIS A 154 -10.36 -6.27 -5.89
N ARG A 155 -10.42 -7.55 -6.28
CA ARG A 155 -10.70 -8.66 -5.36
C ARG A 155 -9.62 -8.79 -4.29
N LEU A 156 -8.34 -8.69 -4.68
CA LEU A 156 -7.22 -8.72 -3.72
C LEU A 156 -7.22 -7.50 -2.81
N LEU A 157 -7.49 -6.31 -3.37
CA LEU A 157 -7.55 -5.08 -2.60
C LEU A 157 -8.73 -5.10 -1.61
N TYR A 158 -9.87 -5.68 -1.98
CA TYR A 158 -10.99 -5.94 -1.06
C TYR A 158 -10.61 -6.91 0.06
N ARG A 159 -9.90 -8.00 -0.26
CA ARG A 159 -9.39 -8.93 0.77
C ARG A 159 -8.49 -8.20 1.76
N LEU A 160 -7.52 -7.43 1.26
CA LEU A 160 -6.62 -6.64 2.11
C LEU A 160 -7.39 -5.64 3.00
N ASN A 161 -8.36 -4.92 2.45
CA ASN A 161 -9.19 -3.98 3.21
C ASN A 161 -10.02 -4.70 4.30
N LYS A 162 -10.56 -5.89 3.99
CA LYS A 162 -11.33 -6.71 4.94
C LYS A 162 -10.48 -7.21 6.10
N CYS A 163 -9.18 -7.45 5.89
CA CYS A 163 -8.26 -7.88 6.94
C CYS A 163 -7.94 -6.79 7.96
N LYS A 164 -8.33 -5.53 7.71
CA LYS A 164 -8.12 -4.38 8.61
C LYS A 164 -6.67 -4.23 9.10
N VAL A 165 -5.71 -4.54 8.22
CA VAL A 165 -4.28 -4.34 8.51
C VAL A 165 -4.01 -2.85 8.65
N VAL A 166 -3.27 -2.46 9.68
CA VAL A 166 -2.92 -1.07 9.99
C VAL A 166 -1.42 -0.85 9.87
N GLY A 167 -1.03 0.39 9.57
CA GLY A 167 0.35 0.86 9.61
C GLY A 167 0.84 1.10 11.05
N HIS A 168 2.07 1.63 11.19
CA HIS A 168 2.71 1.88 12.49
C HIS A 168 2.01 2.89 13.41
N LEU A 169 1.05 3.66 12.88
CA LEU A 169 0.28 4.68 13.60
C LEU A 169 -1.23 4.39 13.53
N GLY A 170 -1.65 3.11 13.44
CA GLY A 170 -3.06 2.76 13.23
C GLY A 170 -3.60 3.16 11.85
N GLN A 171 -2.70 3.54 10.93
CA GLN A 171 -3.06 4.07 9.62
C GLN A 171 -3.63 2.97 8.72
N THR A 172 -4.87 3.13 8.28
CA THR A 172 -5.47 2.24 7.27
C THR A 172 -4.79 2.40 5.90
N ALA A 173 -5.03 1.45 4.99
CA ALA A 173 -4.54 1.55 3.60
C ALA A 173 -4.90 2.89 2.94
N LEU A 174 -6.07 3.47 3.25
CA LEU A 174 -6.51 4.75 2.73
C LEU A 174 -5.72 5.94 3.30
N HIS A 175 -5.32 5.89 4.59
CA HIS A 175 -4.41 6.89 5.18
C HIS A 175 -3.06 6.89 4.45
N LEU A 176 -2.49 5.69 4.25
CA LEU A 176 -1.18 5.53 3.63
C LEU A 176 -1.19 6.00 2.16
N ALA A 177 -2.23 5.64 1.41
CA ALA A 177 -2.42 6.10 0.03
C ALA A 177 -2.60 7.64 -0.05
N SER A 178 -3.25 8.24 0.95
CA SER A 178 -3.51 9.69 1.00
C SER A 178 -2.27 10.51 1.35
N ALA A 179 -1.40 9.99 2.21
CA ALA A 179 -0.24 10.70 2.76
C ALA A 179 0.96 10.80 1.80
N ARG A 180 0.87 10.28 0.55
CA ARG A 180 2.00 10.04 -0.38
C ARG A 180 3.15 9.20 0.21
N LYS A 181 3.03 8.71 1.44
CA LYS A 181 4.08 7.99 2.18
C LYS A 181 4.42 6.63 1.57
N THR A 182 3.55 6.03 0.77
CA THR A 182 3.83 4.78 0.06
C THR A 182 5.06 4.91 -0.84
N ALA A 183 5.25 6.06 -1.51
CA ALA A 183 6.43 6.33 -2.35
C ALA A 183 7.77 6.37 -1.57
N LEU A 184 7.72 6.72 -0.28
CA LEU A 184 8.90 6.98 0.55
C LEU A 184 9.51 5.69 1.14
N ALA A 185 8.75 4.60 1.20
CA ALA A 185 9.23 3.37 1.83
C ALA A 185 10.19 2.58 0.93
N THR A 186 10.06 2.71 -0.41
CA THR A 186 10.57 1.70 -1.37
C THR A 186 11.61 2.20 -2.36
N SER A 187 11.97 3.49 -2.37
CA SER A 187 12.90 4.03 -3.37
C SER A 187 14.15 4.68 -2.76
N ARG A 188 15.33 4.29 -3.28
CA ARG A 188 16.56 5.13 -3.22
C ARG A 188 16.48 6.34 -4.18
N HIS A 189 15.40 6.43 -4.97
CA HIS A 189 15.15 7.48 -5.96
C HIS A 189 13.75 8.08 -5.72
N PRO A 190 13.64 9.17 -4.95
CA PRO A 190 12.35 9.74 -4.52
C PRO A 190 11.60 10.51 -5.62
N GLN A 191 11.69 10.11 -6.88
CA GLN A 191 10.96 10.76 -7.97
C GLN A 191 10.22 9.74 -8.84
N SER A 192 8.98 10.10 -9.18
CA SER A 192 8.08 9.40 -10.12
C SER A 192 7.10 8.37 -9.54
N ILE A 193 6.41 8.71 -8.44
CA ILE A 193 4.96 8.42 -8.45
C ILE A 193 4.30 9.67 -8.99
N SER A 194 3.77 9.59 -10.21
CA SER A 194 3.00 10.70 -10.74
C SER A 194 1.80 10.93 -9.80
N PRO A 195 1.35 12.18 -9.59
CA PRO A 195 0.17 12.43 -8.76
C PRO A 195 -1.08 11.67 -9.26
N GLU A 196 -1.09 11.24 -10.52
CA GLU A 196 -2.14 10.43 -11.13
C GLU A 196 -2.17 9.01 -10.55
N ASP A 197 -1.01 8.39 -10.32
CA ASP A 197 -0.91 7.01 -9.81
C ASP A 197 -1.49 6.88 -8.41
N ALA A 198 -1.15 7.81 -7.52
CA ALA A 198 -1.72 7.88 -6.17
C ALA A 198 -3.24 8.06 -6.21
N SER A 199 -3.74 8.75 -7.24
CA SER A 199 -5.19 8.94 -7.45
C SER A 199 -5.89 7.65 -7.90
N MET A 200 -5.22 6.78 -8.67
CA MET A 200 -5.80 5.51 -9.14
C MET A 200 -6.02 4.54 -7.97
N LEU A 201 -5.01 4.36 -7.10
CA LEU A 201 -5.14 3.50 -5.93
C LEU A 201 -6.20 4.02 -4.96
N LEU A 202 -6.23 5.34 -4.73
CA LEU A 202 -7.22 5.96 -3.85
C LEU A 202 -8.65 5.77 -4.40
N ARG A 203 -8.86 5.91 -5.71
CA ARG A 203 -10.14 5.59 -6.37
C ARG A 203 -10.51 4.11 -6.20
N ALA A 204 -9.56 3.20 -6.39
CA ALA A 204 -9.80 1.77 -6.25
C ALA A 204 -10.19 1.40 -4.80
N LEU A 205 -9.49 1.95 -3.81
CA LEU A 205 -9.81 1.75 -2.39
C LEU A 205 -11.22 2.26 -2.04
N LEU A 206 -11.59 3.46 -2.48
CA LEU A 206 -12.92 4.03 -2.25
C LEU A 206 -14.01 3.20 -2.94
N LYS A 207 -13.78 2.75 -4.18
CA LYS A 207 -14.73 1.90 -4.94
C LYS A 207 -15.03 0.59 -4.23
N ILE A 208 -14.06 0.07 -3.48
CA ILE A 208 -14.15 -1.18 -2.72
C ILE A 208 -14.81 -0.97 -1.35
N GLY A 209 -15.09 0.28 -0.96
CA GLY A 209 -15.73 0.63 0.31
C GLY A 209 -14.75 0.79 1.46
N ALA A 210 -13.50 1.21 1.20
CA ALA A 210 -12.62 1.67 2.27
C ALA A 210 -13.22 2.89 2.97
N ASP A 211 -13.26 2.89 4.31
CA ASP A 211 -13.86 3.96 5.08
C ASP A 211 -13.03 5.26 4.96
N PRO A 212 -13.58 6.34 4.35
CA PRO A 212 -12.90 7.62 4.19
C PRO A 212 -12.77 8.41 5.49
N ASN A 213 -13.46 7.99 6.56
CA ASN A 213 -13.50 8.65 7.86
C ASN A 213 -12.86 7.81 8.98
N ALA A 214 -12.18 6.72 8.62
CA ALA A 214 -11.38 5.96 9.55
C ALA A 214 -10.39 6.88 10.27
N ARG A 215 -10.07 6.59 11.53
CA ARG A 215 -9.16 7.38 12.35
C ARG A 215 -7.90 6.57 12.65
N ASP A 216 -6.75 7.20 12.49
CA ASP A 216 -5.47 6.65 12.93
C ASP A 216 -5.26 6.87 14.45
N ASP A 217 -4.12 6.46 14.99
CA ASP A 217 -3.83 6.53 16.44
C ASP A 217 -3.78 7.98 16.98
N GLU A 218 -3.54 8.97 16.12
CA GLU A 218 -3.60 10.40 16.45
C GLU A 218 -5.01 10.99 16.25
N GLY A 219 -5.97 10.14 15.86
CA GLY A 219 -7.32 10.53 15.53
C GLY A 219 -7.43 11.28 14.20
N ASN A 220 -6.38 11.31 13.36
CA ASN A 220 -6.43 11.92 12.03
C ASN A 220 -7.26 11.04 11.10
N THR A 221 -8.06 11.66 10.23
CA THR A 221 -8.69 10.97 9.10
C THR A 221 -7.76 10.97 7.88
N PRO A 222 -7.99 10.16 6.83
CA PRO A 222 -7.19 10.20 5.61
C PRO A 222 -7.08 11.61 5.03
N LEU A 223 -8.14 12.41 5.14
CA LEU A 223 -8.18 13.80 4.69
C LEU A 223 -7.19 14.70 5.44
N HIS A 224 -6.95 14.47 6.74
CA HIS A 224 -5.96 15.23 7.53
C HIS A 224 -4.52 15.03 7.06
N LEU A 225 -4.22 13.87 6.45
CA LEU A 225 -2.87 13.53 6.01
C LEU A 225 -2.56 14.01 4.59
N VAL A 226 -3.55 14.53 3.87
CA VAL A 226 -3.36 15.00 2.48
C VAL A 226 -2.62 16.34 2.45
N SER A 227 -1.67 16.47 1.52
CA SER A 227 -1.00 17.74 1.28
C SER A 227 -1.99 18.82 0.84
N PRO A 228 -1.90 20.05 1.35
CA PRO A 228 -2.84 21.13 1.03
C PRO A 228 -2.89 21.48 -0.47
N LYS A 229 -1.82 21.14 -1.21
CA LYS A 229 -1.69 21.39 -2.65
C LYS A 229 -2.37 20.32 -3.52
N ASP A 230 -2.65 19.13 -2.97
CA ASP A 230 -3.12 17.99 -3.75
C ASP A 230 -4.65 18.02 -3.89
N MET A 231 -5.15 18.90 -4.75
CA MET A 231 -6.58 19.10 -4.88
C MET A 231 -7.33 17.91 -5.50
N THR A 232 -6.63 17.06 -6.25
CA THR A 232 -7.19 15.85 -6.85
C THR A 232 -7.56 14.83 -5.78
N THR A 233 -6.66 14.50 -4.86
CA THR A 233 -6.90 13.55 -3.76
C THR A 233 -7.96 14.06 -2.79
N ILE A 234 -7.96 15.36 -2.50
CA ILE A 234 -8.99 16.00 -1.66
C ILE A 234 -10.38 15.85 -2.28
N LYS A 235 -10.54 16.18 -3.57
CA LYS A 235 -11.82 16.02 -4.28
C LYS A 235 -12.29 14.57 -4.29
N LEU A 236 -11.37 13.62 -4.41
CA LEU A 236 -11.69 12.19 -4.42
C LEU A 236 -12.15 11.70 -3.06
N LEU A 237 -11.47 12.07 -1.98
CA LEU A 237 -11.88 11.71 -0.62
C LEU A 237 -13.24 12.33 -0.29
N LEU A 238 -13.47 13.61 -0.62
CA LEU A 238 -14.75 14.27 -0.41
C LEU A 238 -15.87 13.61 -1.24
N GLY A 239 -15.61 13.31 -2.52
CA GLY A 239 -16.55 12.57 -3.37
C GLY A 239 -16.81 11.14 -2.89
N GLY A 240 -15.87 10.54 -2.16
CA GLY A 240 -16.01 9.26 -1.48
C GLY A 240 -16.74 9.31 -0.14
N GLY A 241 -17.14 10.49 0.34
CA GLY A 241 -17.86 10.67 1.61
C GLY A 241 -16.98 11.05 2.81
N ALA A 242 -15.77 11.56 2.59
CA ALA A 242 -14.93 12.08 3.67
C ALA A 242 -15.54 13.34 4.30
N HIS A 243 -15.62 13.36 5.63
CA HIS A 243 -16.00 14.50 6.44
C HIS A 243 -14.76 15.39 6.70
N TYR A 244 -14.89 16.69 6.47
CA TYR A 244 -13.79 17.65 6.64
C TYR A 244 -13.81 18.37 7.99
N ASP A 245 -14.88 18.21 8.73
CA ASP A 245 -15.18 18.79 10.04
C ASP A 245 -14.84 17.85 11.20
N VAL A 246 -14.40 16.62 10.91
CA VAL A 246 -13.85 15.74 11.93
C VAL A 246 -12.61 16.39 12.54
N VAL A 247 -12.50 16.37 13.86
CA VAL A 247 -11.32 16.86 14.60
C VAL A 247 -10.41 15.71 14.97
N ASN A 248 -9.09 15.90 14.87
CA ASN A 248 -8.11 14.96 15.43
C ASN A 248 -7.98 15.07 16.96
N MET A 249 -7.10 14.28 17.59
CA MET A 249 -6.89 14.35 19.05
C MET A 249 -6.38 15.72 19.53
N ALA A 250 -5.77 16.51 18.64
CA ALA A 250 -5.37 17.89 18.92
C ALA A 250 -6.52 18.92 18.75
N GLY A 251 -7.74 18.47 18.47
CA GLY A 251 -8.91 19.33 18.27
C GLY A 251 -8.88 20.13 16.97
N ARG A 252 -8.00 19.78 16.02
CA ARG A 252 -7.85 20.48 14.74
C ARG A 252 -8.64 19.76 13.66
N THR A 253 -9.38 20.53 12.86
CA THR A 253 -10.01 20.04 11.63
C THR A 253 -9.03 20.03 10.45
N PHE A 254 -9.40 19.39 9.36
CA PHE A 254 -8.66 19.46 8.09
C PHE A 254 -8.45 20.91 7.61
N CYS A 255 -9.48 21.76 7.76
CA CYS A 255 -9.40 23.17 7.38
C CYS A 255 -8.38 23.94 8.22
N ASP A 256 -8.32 23.67 9.53
CA ASP A 256 -7.35 24.29 10.44
C ASP A 256 -5.91 23.91 10.06
N MET A 257 -5.68 22.64 9.70
CA MET A 257 -4.38 22.15 9.23
C MET A 257 -3.93 22.83 7.93
N ARG A 258 -4.88 23.19 7.05
CA ARG A 258 -4.61 23.88 5.78
C ARG A 258 -4.24 25.35 5.91
N LYS A 259 -4.49 25.99 7.06
CA LYS A 259 -4.44 27.47 7.22
C LYS A 259 -5.16 28.21 6.07
N ALA A 260 -6.19 27.58 5.47
CA ALA A 260 -6.86 28.13 4.31
C ALA A 260 -7.90 29.16 4.76
N THR A 261 -7.98 30.28 4.03
CA THR A 261 -9.06 31.24 4.19
C THR A 261 -10.42 30.57 3.93
N PRO A 262 -11.50 31.02 4.57
CA PRO A 262 -12.83 30.37 4.54
C PRO A 262 -13.49 30.32 3.15
N HIS A 263 -12.90 30.96 2.14
CA HIS A 263 -13.37 30.93 0.76
C HIS A 263 -12.67 29.81 -0.02
N ASN A 264 -13.14 28.57 0.13
CA ASN A 264 -12.89 27.54 -0.87
C ASN A 264 -14.16 26.71 -1.09
N PRO A 265 -14.56 26.43 -2.34
CA PRO A 265 -15.93 26.07 -2.75
C PRO A 265 -16.29 24.60 -2.52
N LEU A 266 -15.76 23.97 -1.46
CA LEU A 266 -15.90 22.53 -1.20
C LEU A 266 -17.08 22.20 -0.26
N CYS A 267 -18.07 23.07 -0.17
CA CYS A 267 -19.19 22.96 0.76
C CYS A 267 -20.19 21.86 0.37
N HIS A 268 -19.77 20.60 0.47
CA HIS A 268 -20.68 19.46 0.65
C HIS A 268 -20.74 19.15 2.14
N THR A 269 -21.30 20.05 2.93
CA THR A 269 -21.71 19.73 4.31
C THR A 269 -23.05 19.06 4.28
N SER A 270 -23.11 17.83 4.78
CA SER A 270 -24.40 17.22 5.07
C SER A 270 -25.11 18.02 6.17
N LEU A 271 -26.44 18.01 6.16
CA LEU A 271 -27.23 18.64 7.22
C LEU A 271 -26.96 18.00 8.58
N ALA A 272 -26.62 16.71 8.61
CA ALA A 272 -26.19 15.99 9.81
C ALA A 272 -24.89 16.55 10.40
N CYS A 273 -23.88 16.82 9.57
CA CYS A 273 -22.63 17.47 9.97
C CYS A 273 -22.88 18.86 10.57
N HIS A 274 -23.76 19.66 9.94
CA HIS A 274 -24.15 20.97 10.48
C HIS A 274 -24.84 20.86 11.85
N ALA A 275 -25.74 19.88 12.02
CA ALA A 275 -26.41 19.65 13.29
C ALA A 275 -25.45 19.19 14.38
N ALA A 276 -24.57 18.21 14.10
CA ALA A 276 -23.55 17.74 15.04
C ALA A 276 -22.62 18.88 15.48
N ARG A 277 -22.16 19.70 14.53
CA ARG A 277 -21.33 20.86 14.82
C ARG A 277 -22.05 21.92 15.66
N ALA A 278 -23.34 22.15 15.42
CA ALA A 278 -24.15 23.07 16.21
C ALA A 278 -24.33 22.57 17.66
N ILE A 279 -24.56 21.27 17.85
CA ILE A 279 -24.65 20.62 19.17
C ILE A 279 -23.36 20.82 19.95
N ARG A 280 -22.20 20.52 19.34
CA ARG A 280 -20.88 20.64 19.97
C ARG A 280 -20.50 22.11 20.25
N LYS A 281 -20.71 23.01 19.29
CA LYS A 281 -20.42 24.44 19.44
C LYS A 281 -21.24 25.09 20.56
N ASN A 282 -22.51 24.71 20.70
CA ASN A 282 -23.42 25.27 21.72
C ASN A 282 -23.47 24.42 23.01
N ARG A 283 -22.65 23.36 23.12
CA ARG A 283 -22.60 22.44 24.27
C ARG A 283 -23.97 21.90 24.68
N ILE A 284 -24.80 21.55 23.69
CA ILE A 284 -26.16 21.04 23.92
C ILE A 284 -26.06 19.60 24.45
N PRO A 285 -26.72 19.25 25.57
CA PRO A 285 -26.75 17.86 26.05
C PRO A 285 -27.52 16.97 25.07
N PHE A 286 -26.83 15.98 24.51
CA PHE A 286 -27.37 15.09 23.49
C PHE A 286 -27.55 13.63 23.95
N GLU A 287 -26.94 13.26 25.09
CA GLU A 287 -27.14 11.97 25.73
C GLU A 287 -28.61 11.82 26.19
N GLY A 288 -29.29 10.78 25.71
CA GLY A 288 -30.69 10.49 25.96
C GLY A 288 -31.67 11.15 24.97
N ASN A 289 -31.21 12.15 24.20
CA ASN A 289 -32.03 12.92 23.26
C ASN A 289 -31.90 12.44 21.80
N ILE A 290 -30.77 11.82 21.45
CA ILE A 290 -30.55 11.19 20.14
C ILE A 290 -30.25 9.70 20.29
N PRO A 291 -30.45 8.89 19.23
CA PRO A 291 -30.03 7.49 19.22
C PRO A 291 -28.55 7.33 19.58
N VAL A 292 -28.24 6.29 20.36
CA VAL A 292 -26.87 5.99 20.84
C VAL A 292 -25.88 5.83 19.68
N THR A 293 -26.34 5.35 18.52
CA THR A 293 -25.53 5.22 17.30
C THR A 293 -25.01 6.56 16.76
N LEU A 294 -25.64 7.69 17.10
CA LEU A 294 -25.24 9.03 16.68
C LEU A 294 -24.31 9.73 17.69
N TYR A 295 -24.10 9.17 18.88
CA TYR A 295 -23.20 9.77 19.87
C TYR A 295 -21.79 9.87 19.31
N GLU A 296 -21.28 8.77 18.76
CA GLU A 296 -19.95 8.72 18.15
C GLU A 296 -19.83 9.71 16.97
N PHE A 297 -20.92 9.94 16.23
CA PHE A 297 -20.95 10.90 15.13
C PHE A 297 -20.86 12.34 15.65
N VAL A 298 -21.61 12.70 16.69
CA VAL A 298 -21.56 14.03 17.31
C VAL A 298 -20.21 14.27 18.00
N GLU A 299 -19.64 13.25 18.63
CA GLU A 299 -18.31 13.32 19.25
C GLU A 299 -17.16 13.48 18.25
N LYS A 300 -17.34 13.04 17.00
CA LYS A 300 -16.34 13.23 15.94
C LYS A 300 -16.23 14.69 15.46
N HIS A 301 -17.25 15.51 15.69
CA HIS A 301 -17.34 16.93 15.32
C HIS A 301 -17.02 17.84 16.51
#